data_AF-A0A651HA15-F1
#
_entry.id   AF-A0A651HA15-F1
#
_cell.length_a   1.000
_cell.length_b   1.000
_cell.length_c   1.000
_cell.angle_alpha   90.00
_cell.angle_beta   90.00
_cell.angle_gamma   90.00
#
_symmetry.space_group_name_H-M   'P 1'
#
loop_
_entity.id
_entity.type
_entity.pdbx_description
1 polymer ?
#
loop_
_entity_poly.entity_id
_entity_poly.type
_entity_poly.pdbx_seq_one_letter_code
_entity_poly.pdbx_strand_id
1 'polypeptide(L)' 'MKRATLLGLTLFLASGCIPFTRGPSTPEDRMVCDRLAAQAIAAVDLGEARRLAEQASDCYDRLRG' A
#
# COMPACT_ATOMS: atom_id res chain seq x y z
N MET A 1 -16.63 51.84 -10.75
CA MET A 1 -16.62 51.13 -9.44
C MET A 1 -17.27 49.77 -9.59
N LYS A 2 -16.71 48.73 -8.97
CA LYS A 2 -17.11 47.30 -8.87
C LYS A 2 -16.06 46.35 -9.46
N ARG A 3 -15.22 45.78 -8.59
CA ARG A 3 -14.56 44.49 -8.82
C ARG A 3 -14.95 43.56 -7.68
N ALA A 4 -15.41 42.39 -8.09
CA ALA A 4 -16.10 41.41 -7.28
C ALA A 4 -15.18 40.79 -6.22
N THR A 5 -15.75 40.65 -5.03
CA THR A 5 -15.25 39.98 -3.85
C THR A 5 -14.98 38.50 -4.17
N LEU A 6 -13.72 38.09 -4.23
CA LEU A 6 -13.33 36.68 -4.26
C LEU A 6 -13.58 36.08 -2.88
N LEU A 7 -14.61 35.23 -2.80
CA LEU A 7 -14.95 34.40 -1.66
C LEU A 7 -13.72 33.61 -1.18
N GLY A 8 -13.29 33.90 0.05
CA GLY A 8 -12.42 33.02 0.83
C GLY A 8 -13.20 31.78 1.24
N LEU A 9 -13.11 30.73 0.41
CA LEU A 9 -13.73 29.45 0.64
C LEU A 9 -12.87 28.61 1.61
N THR A 10 -13.20 28.74 2.88
CA THR A 10 -13.42 27.67 3.87
C THR A 10 -12.47 26.47 3.95
N LEU A 11 -11.95 26.30 5.18
CA LEU A 11 -12.00 25.09 6.01
C LEU A 11 -11.37 23.79 5.47
N PHE A 12 -10.17 23.49 5.96
CA PHE A 12 -9.79 22.10 6.26
C PHE A 12 -9.36 22.01 7.74
N LEU A 13 -10.35 21.74 8.59
CA LEU A 13 -10.15 20.98 9.81
C LEU A 13 -9.72 19.57 9.41
N ALA A 14 -8.59 19.09 9.91
CA ALA A 14 -8.41 17.66 10.16
C ALA A 14 -7.25 17.44 11.15
N SER A 15 -7.63 17.33 12.42
CA SER A 15 -7.11 16.37 13.40
C SER A 15 -5.78 15.68 13.04
N GLY A 16 -4.70 16.10 13.71
CA GLY A 16 -3.43 15.38 13.68
C GLY A 16 -3.54 14.01 14.33
N CYS A 17 -3.88 12.99 13.54
CA CYS A 17 -3.29 11.66 13.72
C CYS A 17 -1.91 11.76 13.08
N ILE A 18 -0.84 11.82 13.87
CA ILE A 18 0.52 11.65 13.33
C ILE A 18 0.58 10.20 12.85
N PRO A 19 0.61 9.91 11.54
CA PRO A 19 0.90 8.56 11.13
C PRO A 19 2.35 8.31 11.53
N PHE A 20 2.57 7.24 12.29
CA PHE A 20 3.86 6.57 12.33
C PHE A 20 4.17 6.25 10.86
N THR A 21 4.92 7.13 10.18
CA THR A 21 5.35 6.91 8.81
C THR A 21 6.41 5.82 8.87
N ARG A 22 5.96 4.57 8.94
CA ARG A 22 6.73 3.42 8.48
C ARG A 22 7.18 3.83 7.06
N GLY A 23 8.48 4.09 6.90
CA GLY A 23 9.03 4.65 5.68
C GLY A 23 8.65 3.81 4.45
N PRO A 24 8.77 4.36 3.23
CA PRO A 24 8.40 3.62 2.03
C PRO A 24 9.11 2.25 2.04
N SER A 25 8.33 1.17 1.98
CA SER A 25 8.84 -0.18 1.75
C SER A 25 9.84 -0.13 0.62
N THR A 26 11.07 -0.61 0.82
CA THR A 26 12.10 -0.47 -0.20
C THR A 26 11.75 -1.35 -1.40
N PRO A 27 12.27 -1.03 -2.61
CA PRO A 27 12.15 -1.93 -3.76
C PRO A 27 12.61 -3.36 -3.44
N GLU A 28 13.62 -3.51 -2.58
CA GLU A 28 14.15 -4.79 -2.13
C GLU A 28 13.13 -5.58 -1.29
N ASP A 29 12.35 -4.91 -0.43
CA ASP A 29 11.29 -5.57 0.35
C ASP A 29 10.18 -6.11 -0.56
N ARG A 30 9.84 -5.38 -1.63
CA ARG A 30 8.86 -5.82 -2.63
C ARG A 30 9.35 -7.02 -3.43
N MET A 31 10.64 -7.08 -3.76
CA MET A 31 11.23 -8.21 -4.47
C MET A 31 11.02 -9.55 -3.75
N VAL A 32 11.00 -9.54 -2.41
CA VAL A 32 10.72 -10.75 -1.62
C VAL A 32 9.28 -11.20 -1.81
N CYS A 33 8.32 -10.28 -1.76
CA CYS A 33 6.90 -10.59 -1.97
C CYS A 33 6.63 -11.04 -3.42
N ASP A 34 7.26 -10.40 -4.41
CA ASP A 34 7.16 -10.78 -5.83
C ASP A 34 7.69 -12.18 -6.10
N ARG A 35 8.78 -12.58 -5.43
CA ARG A 35 9.31 -13.94 -5.56
C ARG A 35 8.29 -14.99 -5.09
N LEU A 36 7.62 -14.74 -3.96
CA LEU A 36 6.58 -15.64 -3.45
C LEU A 36 5.40 -15.72 -4.43
N ALA A 37 4.96 -14.58 -4.97
CA ALA A 37 3.89 -14.54 -5.96
C ALA A 37 4.27 -15.29 -7.26
N ALA A 38 5.50 -15.13 -7.75
CA ALA A 38 6.00 -15.85 -8.91
C ALA A 38 6.06 -17.37 -8.68
N GLN A 39 6.49 -17.80 -7.49
CA GLN A 39 6.49 -19.22 -7.13
C GLN A 39 5.06 -19.78 -7.05
N ALA A 40 4.09 -19.01 -6.54
CA ALA A 40 2.69 -19.41 -6.51
C ALA A 40 2.14 -19.67 -7.93
N ILE A 41 2.50 -18.82 -8.89
CA ILE A 41 2.10 -18.96 -10.30
C ILE A 41 2.77 -20.18 -10.96
N ALA A 42 4.03 -20.44 -10.60
CA ALA A 42 4.80 -21.56 -11.16
C ALA A 42 4.51 -22.92 -10.49
N ALA A 43 3.78 -22.93 -9.37
CA ALA A 43 3.49 -24.15 -8.62
C ALA A 43 2.58 -25.09 -9.42
N VAL A 44 2.95 -26.37 -9.44
CA VAL A 44 2.19 -27.43 -10.14
C VAL A 44 1.02 -27.91 -9.28
N ASP A 45 1.19 -27.92 -7.96
CA ASP A 45 0.15 -28.29 -7.00
C ASP A 45 -0.68 -27.07 -6.58
N LEU A 46 -2.01 -27.23 -6.60
CA LEU A 46 -2.93 -26.13 -6.25
C LEU A 46 -2.88 -25.76 -4.77
N GLY A 47 -2.58 -26.72 -3.88
CA GLY A 47 -2.41 -26.45 -2.46
C GLY A 47 -1.16 -25.62 -2.18
N GLU A 48 -0.06 -25.96 -2.82
CA GLU A 48 1.19 -25.18 -2.77
C GLU A 48 1.01 -23.79 -3.38
N ALA A 49 0.38 -23.69 -4.55
CA ALA A 49 0.08 -22.41 -5.20
C ALA A 49 -0.71 -21.49 -4.26
N ARG A 50 -1.76 -22.02 -3.62
CA ARG A 50 -2.57 -21.28 -2.64
C ARG A 50 -1.74 -20.82 -1.45
N ARG A 51 -0.95 -21.71 -0.84
CA ARG A 51 -0.13 -21.39 0.32
C ARG A 51 0.89 -20.29 0.03
N LEU A 52 1.53 -20.34 -1.15
CA LEU A 52 2.49 -19.32 -1.60
C LEU A 52 1.80 -17.99 -1.89
N ALA A 53 0.60 -18.01 -2.48
CA ALA A 53 -0.20 -16.82 -2.73
C ALA A 53 -0.64 -16.13 -1.44
N GLU A 54 -1.08 -16.90 -0.43
CA GLU A 54 -1.43 -16.38 0.90
C GLU A 54 -0.21 -15.72 1.56
N GLN A 55 0.98 -16.36 1.50
CA GLN A 55 2.22 -15.76 2.01
C GLN A 55 2.63 -14.49 1.27
N ALA A 56 2.44 -14.44 -0.05
CA ALA A 56 2.71 -13.23 -0.84
C ALA A 56 1.75 -12.10 -0.45
N SER A 57 0.47 -12.40 -0.22
CA SER A 57 -0.51 -11.43 0.27
C SER A 57 -0.10 -10.87 1.63
N ASP A 58 0.21 -11.74 2.59
CA ASP A 58 0.65 -11.34 3.94
C ASP A 58 1.95 -10.52 3.91
N CYS A 59 2.84 -10.81 2.95
CA CYS A 59 4.05 -10.02 2.71
C CYS A 59 3.70 -8.62 2.26
N TYR A 60 2.82 -8.50 1.27
CA TYR A 60 2.38 -7.21 0.74
C TYR A 60 1.59 -6.38 1.76
N ASP A 61 0.76 -7.02 2.58
CA ASP A 61 0.00 -6.32 3.62
C ASP A 61 0.95 -5.71 4.66
N ARG A 62 2.03 -6.42 5.04
CA ARG A 62 3.09 -5.87 5.90
C ARG A 62 3.80 -4.66 5.30
N LEU A 63 3.95 -4.60 3.97
CA LEU A 63 4.54 -3.45 3.28
C LEU A 63 3.60 -2.25 3.19
N ARG A 64 2.27 -2.47 3.21
CA ARG A 64 1.27 -1.39 3.13
C ARG A 64 1.05 -0.66 4.46
N GLY A 65 1.47 -1.26 5.58
CA GLY A 65 1.31 -0.69 6.92
C GLY A 65 0.06 -1.17 7.62
#